data_AF-A0AAN8CCB0-F1
#
_entry.id   AF-A0AAN8CCB0-F1
#
_cell.length_a   1.000
_cell.length_b   1.000
_cell.length_c   1.000
_cell.angle_alpha   90.00
_cell.angle_beta   90.00
_cell.angle_gamma   90.00
#
_symmetry.space_group_name_H-M   'P 1'
#
loop_
_entity.id
_entity.type
_entity.pdbx_description
1 polymer ?
#
loop_
_entity_poly.entity_id
_entity_poly.type
_entity_poly.pdbx_seq_one_letter_code
_entity_poly.pdbx_strand_id
1 'polypeptide(L)'
;MCDLLAPLLVILDDEVMAFSCFTEMMKRMNQNFPYGGAMDSHFANMRSLIQILDSELFELMQQNGDYTHFYFCYRWFLLDFKREMVYDDVYSVWETIWAAKYISSEHFVLFIALALVEMYRDIILENNMDFTDIIKFFNEMAERHNVPQVLMMARDLVNKVQTLIENK
;
A
#
# COMPACT_ATOMS: atom_id res chain seq x y z
N MET A 1 -11.46 12.06 -1.38
CA MET A 1 -12.64 11.30 -0.90
C MET A 1 -13.51 10.81 -2.05
N CYS A 2 -13.77 11.60 -3.11
CA CYS A 2 -14.51 11.11 -4.29
C CYS A 2 -13.91 9.83 -4.90
N ASP A 3 -12.58 9.73 -4.95
CA ASP A 3 -11.88 8.52 -5.41
C ASP A 3 -12.27 7.25 -4.64
N LEU A 4 -12.58 7.40 -3.35
CA LEU A 4 -12.99 6.29 -2.48
C LEU A 4 -14.48 5.95 -2.62
N LEU A 5 -15.32 6.95 -2.89
CA LEU A 5 -16.75 6.74 -3.09
C LEU A 5 -17.09 6.18 -4.49
N ALA A 6 -16.32 6.56 -5.52
CA ALA A 6 -16.64 6.22 -6.90
C ALA A 6 -16.75 4.70 -7.18
N PRO A 7 -15.83 3.83 -6.72
CA PRO A 7 -15.97 2.39 -6.90
C PRO A 7 -17.22 1.83 -6.20
N LEU A 8 -17.55 2.34 -5.00
CA LEU A 8 -18.73 1.90 -4.26
C LEU A 8 -20.02 2.23 -5.01
N LEU A 9 -20.13 3.44 -5.57
CA LEU A 9 -21.28 3.82 -6.39
C LEU A 9 -21.41 2.92 -7.62
N VAL A 10 -20.30 2.57 -8.27
CA VAL A 10 -20.32 1.75 -9.48
C VAL A 10 -20.69 0.30 -9.21
N ILE A 11 -20.21 -0.30 -8.12
CA ILE A 11 -20.52 -1.71 -7.82
C ILE A 11 -21.88 -1.90 -7.15
N LEU A 12 -22.35 -0.93 -6.35
CA LEU A 12 -23.61 -1.05 -5.62
C LEU A 12 -24.81 -0.56 -6.42
N ASP A 13 -24.61 0.40 -7.32
CA ASP A 13 -25.67 1.02 -8.16
C ASP A 13 -26.90 1.49 -7.35
N ASP A 14 -26.69 1.83 -6.09
CA ASP A 14 -27.72 2.32 -5.16
C ASP A 14 -27.09 3.38 -4.23
N GLU A 15 -27.64 4.59 -4.26
CA GLU A 15 -27.08 5.74 -3.53
C GLU A 15 -27.07 5.53 -2.01
N VAL A 16 -28.12 4.90 -1.46
CA VAL A 16 -28.27 4.69 -0.02
C VAL A 16 -27.29 3.64 0.47
N MET A 17 -27.15 2.54 -0.27
CA MET A 17 -26.16 1.50 -0.01
C MET A 17 -24.73 2.04 -0.14
N ALA A 18 -24.45 2.78 -1.22
CA ALA A 18 -23.13 3.37 -1.43
C ALA A 18 -22.75 4.36 -0.33
N PHE A 19 -23.69 5.21 0.09
CA PHE A 19 -23.48 6.13 1.21
C PHE A 19 -23.23 5.38 2.53
N SER A 20 -23.99 4.31 2.80
CA SER A 20 -23.85 3.49 4.01
C SER A 20 -22.49 2.79 4.07
N CYS A 21 -22.09 2.12 2.98
CA CYS A 21 -20.79 1.48 2.86
C CYS A 21 -19.64 2.50 2.94
N PHE A 22 -19.77 3.65 2.27
CA PHE A 22 -18.76 4.70 2.30
C PHE A 22 -18.55 5.27 3.70
N THR A 23 -19.63 5.43 4.47
CA THR A 23 -19.53 5.90 5.87
C THR A 23 -18.71 4.94 6.73
N GLU A 24 -18.94 3.63 6.61
CA GLU A 24 -18.13 2.64 7.34
C GLU A 24 -16.68 2.61 6.87
N MET A 25 -16.45 2.72 5.56
CA MET A 25 -15.11 2.79 5.00
C MET A 25 -14.34 4.01 5.52
N MET A 26 -15.00 5.16 5.60
CA MET A 26 -14.41 6.39 6.14
C MET A 26 -14.11 6.31 7.63
N LYS A 27 -14.88 5.56 8.43
CA LYS A 27 -14.54 5.35 9.85
C LYS A 27 -13.17 4.67 10.00
N ARG A 28 -12.86 3.69 9.15
CA ARG A 28 -11.54 3.03 9.11
C ARG A 28 -10.46 3.97 8.58
N MET A 29 -10.74 4.69 7.50
CA MET A 29 -9.73 5.51 6.82
C MET A 29 -9.51 6.90 7.44
N ASN A 30 -10.34 7.33 8.40
CA ASN A 30 -10.29 8.71 8.90
C ASN A 30 -8.89 9.11 9.40
N GLN A 31 -8.17 8.16 10.00
CA GLN A 31 -6.86 8.40 10.59
C GLN A 31 -5.78 8.69 9.52
N ASN A 32 -6.04 8.39 8.24
CA ASN A 32 -5.12 8.66 7.14
C ASN A 32 -5.22 10.11 6.60
N PHE A 33 -6.23 10.87 7.01
CA PHE A 33 -6.45 12.26 6.59
C PHE A 33 -5.73 13.25 7.53
N PRO A 34 -5.59 14.55 7.18
CA PRO A 34 -4.68 15.51 7.85
C PRO A 34 -4.80 15.67 9.38
N TYR A 35 -5.85 15.16 10.02
CA TYR A 35 -6.06 15.22 11.47
C TYR A 35 -5.89 13.87 12.18
N GLY A 36 -5.50 12.82 11.46
CA GLY A 36 -5.58 11.45 11.92
C GLY A 36 -4.26 10.78 12.34
N GLY A 37 -3.11 11.34 11.96
CA GLY A 37 -1.77 10.89 12.42
C GLY A 37 -1.31 9.49 11.97
N ALA A 38 -2.15 8.66 11.34
CA ALA A 38 -1.76 7.30 10.94
C ALA A 38 -0.71 7.27 9.82
N MET A 39 -0.66 8.32 8.98
CA MET A 39 0.26 8.38 7.86
C MET A 39 1.73 8.35 8.31
N ASP A 40 2.09 9.08 9.36
CA ASP A 40 3.45 9.06 9.92
C ASP A 40 3.83 7.66 10.44
N SER A 41 2.85 6.97 11.05
CA SER A 41 3.04 5.59 11.51
C SER A 41 3.22 4.63 10.34
N HIS A 42 2.47 4.80 9.24
CA HIS A 42 2.64 3.99 8.03
C HIS A 42 4.04 4.16 7.43
N PHE A 43 4.56 5.39 7.36
CA PHE A 43 5.90 5.64 6.85
C PHE A 43 7.01 5.08 7.75
N ALA A 44 6.88 5.25 9.07
CA ALA A 44 7.82 4.68 10.02
C ALA A 44 7.84 3.13 9.94
N ASN A 45 6.67 2.52 9.78
CA ASN A 45 6.56 1.06 9.65
C ASN A 45 7.08 0.56 8.30
N MET A 46 6.77 1.25 7.19
CA MET A 46 7.33 0.92 5.87
C MET A 46 8.85 0.95 5.88
N ARG A 47 9.44 1.99 6.48
CA ARG A 47 10.88 2.08 6.66
C ARG A 47 11.43 0.85 7.38
N SER A 48 10.83 0.53 8.53
CA SER A 48 11.30 -0.57 9.38
C SER A 48 11.18 -1.91 8.66
N LEU A 49 10.09 -2.13 7.91
CA LEU A 49 9.88 -3.33 7.13
C LEU A 49 10.93 -3.48 6.02
N ILE A 50 11.16 -2.44 5.22
CA ILE A 50 12.16 -2.47 4.14
C ILE A 50 13.55 -2.69 4.73
N GLN A 51 13.92 -1.98 5.80
CA GLN A 51 15.21 -2.16 6.47
C GLN A 51 15.44 -3.61 6.94
N ILE A 52 14.40 -4.29 7.44
CA ILE A 52 14.49 -5.67 7.94
C ILE A 52 14.50 -6.68 6.79
N LEU A 53 13.69 -6.44 5.75
CA LEU A 53 13.41 -7.44 4.72
C LEU A 53 14.31 -7.32 3.49
N ASP A 54 14.82 -6.11 3.21
CA ASP A 54 15.65 -5.78 2.06
C ASP A 54 16.60 -4.61 2.35
N SER A 55 17.73 -4.92 2.99
CA SER A 55 18.73 -3.92 3.38
C SER A 55 19.39 -3.22 2.19
N GLU A 56 19.54 -3.91 1.06
CA GLU A 56 20.14 -3.34 -0.16
C GLU A 56 19.27 -2.23 -0.73
N LEU A 57 17.96 -2.49 -0.88
CA LEU A 57 17.01 -1.48 -1.32
C LEU A 57 16.92 -0.31 -0.33
N PHE A 58 16.95 -0.61 0.97
CA PHE A 58 17.00 0.42 2.01
C PHE A 58 18.22 1.32 1.88
N GLU A 59 19.40 0.73 1.65
CA GLU A 59 20.66 1.48 1.46
C GLU A 59 20.63 2.34 0.21
N LEU A 60 20.12 1.83 -0.93
CA LEU A 60 19.92 2.64 -2.14
C LEU A 60 19.03 3.85 -1.85
N MET A 61 17.91 3.64 -1.15
CA MET A 61 17.01 4.72 -0.74
C MET A 61 17.67 5.70 0.24
N GLN A 62 18.67 5.31 1.03
CA GLN A 62 19.39 6.27 1.88
C GLN A 62 20.44 7.09 1.13
N GLN A 63 21.13 6.49 0.16
CA GLN A 63 22.25 7.13 -0.53
C GLN A 63 21.83 8.34 -1.36
N ASN A 64 20.60 8.33 -1.88
CA ASN A 64 20.12 9.31 -2.85
C ASN A 64 19.32 10.48 -2.24
N GLY A 65 19.22 10.65 -0.91
CA GLY A 65 18.58 11.83 -0.28
C GLY A 65 17.83 11.52 1.03
N ASP A 66 17.06 12.50 1.52
CA ASP A 66 16.22 12.38 2.74
C ASP A 66 14.92 11.58 2.46
N TYR A 67 15.03 10.34 1.97
CA TYR A 67 13.89 9.43 1.69
C TYR A 67 13.36 8.71 2.91
N THR A 68 13.79 9.18 4.06
CA THR A 68 13.40 8.74 5.39
C THR A 68 11.86 8.72 5.54
N HIS A 69 11.14 9.55 4.81
CA HIS A 69 9.69 9.69 4.98
C HIS A 69 8.81 8.86 4.01
N PHE A 70 9.36 8.10 3.06
CA PHE A 70 8.58 7.21 2.17
C PHE A 70 7.36 7.87 1.48
N TYR A 71 7.37 9.18 1.22
CA TYR A 71 6.18 9.88 0.70
C TYR A 71 5.67 9.37 -0.66
N PHE A 72 6.45 8.60 -1.42
CA PHE A 72 5.96 7.97 -2.65
C PHE A 72 4.72 7.08 -2.41
N CYS A 73 4.59 6.48 -1.22
CA CYS A 73 3.42 5.67 -0.86
C CYS A 73 2.29 6.47 -0.18
N TYR A 74 2.41 7.80 -0.04
CA TYR A 74 1.37 8.64 0.57
C TYR A 74 0.01 8.46 -0.12
N ARG A 75 -0.01 8.50 -1.46
CA ARG A 75 -1.23 8.33 -2.25
C ARG A 75 -1.83 6.93 -2.07
N TRP A 76 -0.99 5.92 -1.90
CA TRP A 76 -1.40 4.54 -1.72
C TRP A 76 -2.20 4.37 -0.44
N PHE A 77 -1.67 4.84 0.70
CA PHE A 77 -2.36 4.74 1.99
C PHE A 77 -3.54 5.70 2.12
N LEU A 78 -3.46 6.88 1.52
CA LEU A 78 -4.56 7.84 1.57
C LEU A 78 -5.81 7.32 0.85
N LEU A 79 -5.62 6.55 -0.23
CA LEU A 79 -6.69 6.14 -1.13
C LEU A 79 -6.87 4.61 -1.22
N ASP A 80 -6.25 3.85 -0.31
CA ASP A 80 -6.18 2.37 -0.38
C ASP A 80 -5.93 1.87 -1.80
N PHE A 81 -4.85 2.38 -2.39
CA PHE A 81 -4.36 2.01 -3.73
C PHE A 81 -5.32 2.30 -4.89
N LYS A 82 -6.43 3.02 -4.67
CA LYS A 82 -7.40 3.32 -5.73
C LYS A 82 -6.77 3.90 -7.00
N ARG A 83 -5.81 4.80 -6.85
CA ARG A 83 -5.16 5.47 -7.98
C ARG A 83 -4.10 4.61 -8.67
N GLU A 84 -3.80 3.44 -8.13
CA GLU A 84 -2.83 2.50 -8.70
C GLU A 84 -3.53 1.37 -9.45
N MET A 85 -4.84 1.16 -9.26
CA MET A 85 -5.53 -0.05 -9.71
C MET A 85 -6.82 0.25 -10.48
N VAL A 86 -7.12 -0.58 -11.48
CA VAL A 86 -8.43 -0.61 -12.16
C VAL A 86 -9.51 -1.14 -11.22
N TYR A 87 -10.79 -0.92 -11.52
CA TYR A 87 -11.86 -1.16 -10.55
C TYR A 87 -11.95 -2.62 -10.07
N ASP A 88 -11.85 -3.60 -10.95
CA ASP A 88 -11.90 -5.02 -10.57
C ASP A 88 -10.80 -5.38 -9.56
N ASP A 89 -9.62 -4.80 -9.76
CA ASP A 89 -8.47 -4.95 -8.87
C ASP A 89 -8.64 -4.17 -7.56
N VAL A 90 -9.24 -2.97 -7.60
CA VAL A 90 -9.57 -2.18 -6.41
C VAL A 90 -10.47 -2.97 -5.48
N TYR A 91 -11.51 -3.61 -6.01
CA TYR A 91 -12.43 -4.44 -5.21
C TYR A 91 -11.67 -5.59 -4.56
N SER A 92 -10.86 -6.31 -5.33
CA SER A 92 -10.05 -7.43 -4.82
C SER A 92 -9.08 -6.98 -3.71
N VAL A 93 -8.42 -5.84 -3.88
CA VAL A 93 -7.51 -5.24 -2.89
C VAL A 93 -8.28 -4.84 -1.62
N TRP A 94 -9.42 -4.18 -1.76
CA TRP A 94 -10.22 -3.71 -0.63
C TRP A 94 -10.82 -4.86 0.18
N GLU A 95 -11.41 -5.85 -0.49
CA GLU A 95 -11.92 -7.07 0.14
C GLU A 95 -10.81 -7.79 0.91
N THR A 96 -9.61 -7.88 0.32
CA THR A 96 -8.45 -8.47 0.99
C THR A 96 -8.03 -7.67 2.22
N ILE A 97 -7.91 -6.34 2.14
CA ILE A 97 -7.56 -5.48 3.27
C ILE A 97 -8.58 -5.64 4.41
N TRP A 98 -9.87 -5.65 4.09
CA TRP A 98 -10.94 -5.74 5.08
C TRP A 98 -10.96 -7.12 5.76
N ALA A 99 -10.76 -8.20 4.99
CA ALA A 99 -10.69 -9.55 5.54
C ALA A 99 -9.40 -9.79 6.34
N ALA A 100 -8.26 -9.28 5.87
CA ALA A 100 -6.95 -9.48 6.49
C ALA A 100 -6.89 -8.96 7.94
N LYS A 101 -7.66 -7.92 8.26
CA LYS A 101 -7.81 -7.41 9.63
C LYS A 101 -8.16 -8.53 10.65
N TYR A 102 -8.95 -9.52 10.24
CA TYR A 102 -9.45 -10.57 11.12
C TYR A 102 -8.67 -11.89 11.02
N ILE A 103 -7.83 -12.04 9.99
CA ILE A 103 -7.22 -13.32 9.63
C ILE A 103 -5.69 -13.27 9.77
N SER A 104 -5.06 -12.13 9.50
CA SER A 104 -3.60 -12.04 9.43
C SER A 104 -3.01 -10.78 10.08
N SER A 105 -3.45 -9.59 9.68
CA SER A 105 -2.89 -8.33 10.17
C SER A 105 -3.85 -7.15 9.96
N GLU A 106 -3.99 -6.30 10.98
CA GLU A 106 -4.68 -5.01 10.86
C GLU A 106 -3.91 -4.00 9.98
N HIS A 107 -2.64 -4.26 9.69
CA HIS A 107 -1.76 -3.40 8.89
C HIS A 107 -1.44 -3.98 7.51
N PHE A 108 -2.33 -4.81 6.95
CA PHE A 108 -2.11 -5.48 5.66
C PHE A 108 -1.78 -4.52 4.51
N VAL A 109 -2.26 -3.26 4.56
CA VAL A 109 -1.90 -2.21 3.60
C VAL A 109 -0.40 -1.98 3.46
N LEU A 110 0.37 -2.14 4.54
CA LEU A 110 1.83 -2.00 4.51
C LEU A 110 2.48 -3.10 3.67
N PHE A 111 1.93 -4.32 3.75
CA PHE A 111 2.45 -5.46 3.00
C PHE A 111 2.09 -5.40 1.52
N ILE A 112 0.95 -4.79 1.17
CA ILE A 112 0.63 -4.48 -0.24
C ILE A 112 1.60 -3.44 -0.79
N ALA A 113 1.86 -2.36 -0.04
CA ALA A 113 2.85 -1.34 -0.44
C ALA A 113 4.25 -1.94 -0.60
N LEU A 114 4.67 -2.80 0.34
CA LEU A 114 5.94 -3.49 0.25
C LEU A 114 6.00 -4.45 -0.93
N ALA A 115 4.94 -5.22 -1.18
CA ALA A 115 4.85 -6.12 -2.33
C ALA A 115 4.96 -5.37 -3.67
N LEU A 116 4.40 -4.16 -3.78
CA LEU A 116 4.57 -3.31 -4.96
C LEU A 116 6.03 -2.91 -5.15
N VAL A 117 6.72 -2.55 -4.07
CA VAL A 117 8.15 -2.20 -4.12
C VAL A 117 9.00 -3.42 -4.49
N GLU A 118 8.75 -4.57 -3.86
CA GLU A 118 9.44 -5.85 -4.12
C GLU A 118 9.23 -6.34 -5.56
N MET A 119 8.03 -6.18 -6.12
CA MET A 119 7.72 -6.57 -7.50
C MET A 119 8.60 -5.86 -8.54
N TYR A 120 9.03 -4.64 -8.24
CA TYR A 120 9.87 -3.84 -9.13
C TYR A 120 11.28 -3.62 -8.58
N ARG A 121 11.67 -4.38 -7.56
CA ARG A 121 12.95 -4.27 -6.86
C ARG A 121 14.13 -4.22 -7.83
N ASP A 122 14.21 -5.21 -8.72
CA ASP A 122 15.35 -5.35 -9.64
C ASP A 122 15.44 -4.14 -10.58
N ILE A 123 14.31 -3.63 -11.07
CA ILE A 123 14.26 -2.43 -11.91
C ILE A 123 14.75 -1.20 -11.13
N ILE A 124 14.33 -1.04 -9.88
CA ILE A 124 14.74 0.08 -9.01
C ILE A 124 16.25 0.05 -8.77
N LEU A 125 16.79 -1.13 -8.44
CA LEU A 125 18.22 -1.32 -8.17
C LEU A 125 19.09 -1.17 -9.41
N GLU A 126 18.75 -1.85 -10.51
CA GLU A 126 19.53 -1.84 -11.75
C GLU A 126 19.62 -0.43 -12.37
N ASN A 127 18.58 0.38 -12.22
CA ASN A 127 18.56 1.75 -12.71
C ASN A 127 19.07 2.77 -11.68
N ASN A 128 19.46 2.33 -10.48
CA ASN A 128 19.91 3.19 -9.38
C ASN A 128 18.94 4.36 -9.13
N MET A 129 17.63 4.06 -9.12
CA MET A 129 16.57 5.07 -9.08
C MET A 129 16.65 5.90 -7.79
N ASP A 130 16.54 7.22 -7.93
CA ASP A 130 16.33 8.12 -6.79
C ASP A 130 14.84 8.22 -6.41
N PHE A 131 14.47 9.10 -5.46
CA PHE A 131 13.06 9.31 -5.09
C PHE A 131 12.17 9.61 -6.28
N THR A 132 12.68 10.52 -7.11
CA THR A 132 11.91 11.24 -8.09
C THR A 132 11.63 10.26 -9.20
N ASP A 133 12.63 9.45 -9.52
CA ASP A 133 12.51 8.28 -10.38
C ASP A 133 11.50 7.27 -9.83
N ILE A 134 11.56 6.90 -8.55
CA ILE A 134 10.59 5.96 -7.94
C ILE A 134 9.16 6.51 -8.01
N ILE A 135 8.94 7.78 -7.63
CA ILE A 135 7.63 8.43 -7.71
C ILE A 135 7.14 8.46 -9.15
N LYS A 136 8.00 8.85 -10.09
CA LYS A 136 7.66 8.91 -11.51
C LYS A 136 7.32 7.52 -12.06
N PHE A 137 8.14 6.52 -11.72
CA PHE A 137 7.95 5.14 -12.12
C PHE A 137 6.59 4.60 -11.66
N PHE A 138 6.26 4.73 -10.37
CA PHE A 138 4.97 4.25 -9.87
C PHE A 138 3.79 5.05 -10.41
N ASN A 139 3.95 6.36 -10.65
CA ASN A 139 2.93 7.16 -11.34
C ASN A 139 2.68 6.69 -12.78
N GLU A 140 3.74 6.29 -13.51
CA GLU A 140 3.63 5.76 -14.87
C GLU A 140 3.09 4.32 -14.92
N MET A 141 3.26 3.58 -13.82
CA MET A 141 2.76 2.21 -13.63
C MET A 141 1.34 2.12 -13.07
N ALA A 142 0.74 3.25 -12.70
CA ALA A 142 -0.65 3.31 -12.25
C ALA A 142 -1.58 2.57 -13.24
N GLU A 143 -2.43 1.71 -12.68
CA GLU A 143 -3.38 0.83 -13.38
C GLU A 143 -2.73 -0.28 -14.23
N ARG A 144 -1.42 -0.54 -14.07
CA ARG A 144 -0.67 -1.56 -14.83
C ARG A 144 -0.04 -2.64 -13.96
N HIS A 145 -0.28 -2.62 -12.66
CA HIS A 145 0.26 -3.61 -11.73
C HIS A 145 -0.42 -4.98 -11.89
N ASN A 146 0.33 -6.07 -11.74
CA ASN A 146 -0.25 -7.41 -11.64
C ASN A 146 -0.79 -7.64 -10.23
N VAL A 147 -2.03 -7.21 -9.97
CA VAL A 147 -2.63 -7.21 -8.63
C VAL A 147 -2.75 -8.59 -7.98
N PRO A 148 -3.15 -9.66 -8.69
CA PRO A 148 -3.12 -11.01 -8.13
C PRO A 148 -1.74 -11.40 -7.60
N GLN A 149 -0.68 -11.06 -8.32
CA GLN A 149 0.69 -11.32 -7.88
C GLN A 149 1.10 -10.42 -6.70
N VAL A 150 0.72 -9.14 -6.70
CA VAL A 150 0.95 -8.22 -5.56
C VAL A 150 0.31 -8.78 -4.28
N LEU A 151 -0.95 -9.23 -4.34
CA LEU A 151 -1.65 -9.76 -3.17
C LEU A 151 -1.04 -11.07 -2.65
N MET A 152 -0.59 -11.94 -3.56
CA MET A 152 0.15 -13.15 -3.19
C MET A 152 1.47 -12.80 -2.48
N MET A 153 2.27 -11.91 -3.07
CA MET A 153 3.53 -11.45 -2.47
C MET A 153 3.31 -10.76 -1.12
N ALA A 154 2.26 -9.94 -0.98
CA ALA A 154 1.90 -9.31 0.28
C ALA A 154 1.63 -10.34 1.39
N ARG A 155 0.91 -11.42 1.06
CA ARG A 155 0.67 -12.53 1.99
C ARG A 155 1.98 -13.23 2.38
N ASP A 156 2.86 -13.48 1.43
CA ASP A 156 4.15 -14.14 1.70
C ASP A 156 5.04 -13.27 2.59
N LEU A 157 5.02 -11.95 2.39
CA LEU A 157 5.74 -10.99 3.25
C LEU A 157 5.20 -10.98 4.68
N VAL A 158 3.88 -11.09 4.88
CA VAL A 158 3.29 -11.26 6.23
C VAL A 158 3.85 -12.52 6.89
N ASN A 159 3.82 -13.66 6.19
CA ASN A 159 4.32 -14.94 6.71
C ASN A 159 5.81 -14.83 7.06
N LYS A 160 6.61 -14.22 6.18
CA LYS A 160 8.06 -14.01 6.38
C LYS A 160 8.32 -13.21 7.66
N VAL A 161 7.58 -12.12 7.90
CA VAL A 161 7.72 -11.33 9.13
C VAL A 161 7.29 -12.12 10.36
N GLN A 162 6.19 -12.88 10.30
CA GLN A 162 5.74 -13.71 11.42
C GLN A 162 6.80 -14.77 11.80
N THR A 163 7.37 -15.46 10.81
CA THR A 163 8.46 -16.42 11.05
C THR A 163 9.71 -15.76 11.64
N LEU A 164 10.05 -14.52 11.25
CA LEU A 164 11.17 -13.80 11.86
C LEU A 164 10.92 -13.42 13.32
N ILE A 165 9.66 -13.18 13.70
CA ILE A 165 9.27 -12.88 15.08
C ILE A 165 9.29 -14.16 15.93
N GLU A 166 8.80 -15.28 15.41
CA GLU A 166 8.78 -16.57 16.11
C GLU A 166 10.17 -17.16 16.36
N ASN A 167 11.15 -16.82 15.51
CA ASN A 167 12.53 -17.29 15.63
C ASN A 167 13.42 -16.38 16.51
N LYS A 168 12.85 -15.39 17.21
CA LYS A 168 13.53 -14.55 18.21
C LYS A 168 13.16 -14.97 19.63
#